data_AF-A0A960GLI8-F1
#
_entry.id   AF-A0A960GLI8-F1
#
_cell.length_a   1.000
_cell.length_b   1.000
_cell.length_c   1.000
_cell.angle_alpha   90.00
_cell.angle_beta   90.00
_cell.angle_gamma   90.00
#
_symmetry.space_group_name_H-M   'P 1'
#
loop_
_entity.id
_entity.type
_entity.pdbx_description
1 polymer ?
#
loop_
_entity_poly.entity_id
_entity_poly.type
_entity_poly.pdbx_seq_one_letter_code
_entity_poly.pdbx_strand_id
1 'polypeptide(L)'
;ATLLQDWSQFAGPAVFGIAMRVYARSWLTEARPVHNLVISNVPGPQIPLYFLGAEVTALYPLGPIFHGAGLNITVMSLNGKLNVGLISCPDLLPDLWDMADGFGTGIKELVDACG
;
A
#
# COMPACT_ATOMS: atom_id res chain seq x y z
N ALA A 1 -27.42 -4.73 -29.06
CA ALA A 1 -26.59 -5.67 -28.29
C ALA A 1 -25.64 -4.97 -27.29
N THR A 2 -25.32 -3.68 -27.49
CA THR A 2 -24.47 -2.87 -26.60
C THR A 2 -25.11 -2.54 -25.25
N LEU A 3 -26.43 -2.28 -25.19
CA LEU A 3 -27.11 -1.85 -23.96
C LEU A 3 -27.03 -2.84 -22.79
N LEU A 4 -27.08 -4.15 -23.05
CA LEU A 4 -26.98 -5.20 -22.01
C LEU A 4 -25.55 -5.39 -21.50
N GLN A 5 -24.56 -5.15 -22.37
CA GLN A 5 -23.14 -5.19 -22.04
C GLN A 5 -22.71 -3.93 -21.29
N ASP A 6 -23.26 -2.76 -21.66
CA ASP A 6 -23.10 -1.50 -20.92
C ASP A 6 -23.75 -1.60 -19.53
N TRP A 7 -24.92 -2.25 -19.44
CA TRP A 7 -25.59 -2.43 -18.16
C TRP A 7 -24.84 -3.38 -17.23
N SER A 8 -24.21 -4.46 -17.74
CA SER A 8 -23.37 -5.32 -16.90
C SER A 8 -22.06 -4.63 -16.47
N GLN A 9 -21.49 -3.79 -17.35
CA GLN A 9 -20.33 -2.95 -17.04
C GLN A 9 -20.63 -1.86 -16.01
N PHE A 10 -21.86 -1.38 -15.92
CA PHE A 10 -22.27 -0.37 -14.93
C PHE A 10 -22.83 -0.98 -13.64
N ALA A 11 -23.63 -2.05 -13.76
CA ALA A 11 -24.24 -2.73 -12.62
C ALA A 11 -23.20 -3.40 -11.73
N GLY A 12 -22.12 -3.95 -12.30
CA GLY A 12 -21.02 -4.53 -11.51
C GLY A 12 -20.38 -3.53 -10.54
N PRO A 13 -19.80 -2.42 -11.03
CA PRO A 13 -19.19 -1.39 -10.18
C PRO A 13 -20.20 -0.70 -9.24
N ALA A 14 -21.43 -0.43 -9.70
CA ALA A 14 -22.44 0.21 -8.86
C ALA A 14 -22.90 -0.69 -7.70
N VAL A 15 -23.20 -1.96 -7.98
CA VAL A 15 -23.56 -2.95 -6.95
C VAL A 15 -22.37 -3.21 -6.02
N PHE A 16 -21.16 -3.32 -6.55
CA PHE A 16 -19.94 -3.45 -5.75
C PHE A 16 -19.73 -2.23 -4.84
N GLY A 17 -19.94 -1.01 -5.35
CA GLY A 17 -19.83 0.22 -4.56
C GLY A 17 -20.84 0.27 -3.41
N ILE A 18 -22.08 -0.17 -3.63
CA ILE A 18 -23.09 -0.29 -2.57
C ILE A 18 -22.68 -1.35 -1.56
N ALA A 19 -22.27 -2.55 -2.02
CA ALA A 19 -21.83 -3.63 -1.15
C ALA A 19 -20.64 -3.22 -0.28
N MET A 20 -19.65 -2.55 -0.86
CA MET A 20 -18.48 -2.03 -0.12
C MET A 20 -18.86 -0.95 0.88
N ARG A 21 -19.87 -0.12 0.60
CA ARG A 21 -20.37 0.88 1.56
C ARG A 21 -21.11 0.24 2.73
N VAL A 22 -21.87 -0.82 2.49
CA VAL A 22 -22.50 -1.61 3.56
C VAL A 22 -21.44 -2.32 4.38
N TYR A 23 -20.47 -2.97 3.73
CA TYR A 23 -19.33 -3.60 4.39
C TYR A 23 -18.60 -2.59 5.29
N ALA A 24 -18.21 -1.44 4.74
CA ALA A 24 -17.53 -0.35 5.45
C ALA A 24 -18.29 0.17 6.68
N ARG A 25 -19.63 0.17 6.65
CA ARG A 25 -20.49 0.65 7.76
C ARG A 25 -20.94 -0.46 8.71
N SER A 26 -20.53 -1.69 8.47
CA SER A 26 -20.90 -2.85 9.27
C SER A 26 -19.77 -3.23 10.22
N TRP A 27 -20.11 -3.92 11.31
CA TRP A 27 -19.16 -4.49 12.27
C TRP A 27 -18.21 -5.55 11.66
N LEU A 28 -18.46 -6.00 10.42
CA LEU A 28 -17.67 -7.03 9.74
C LEU A 28 -16.22 -6.58 9.46
N THR A 29 -15.98 -5.29 9.31
CA THR A 29 -14.64 -4.72 9.11
C THR A 29 -13.73 -4.91 10.33
N GLU A 30 -14.32 -4.95 11.53
CA GLU A 30 -13.59 -5.07 12.80
C GLU A 30 -13.53 -6.52 13.29
N ALA A 31 -14.60 -7.29 13.14
CA ALA A 31 -14.66 -8.63 13.72
C ALA A 31 -13.96 -9.72 12.89
N ARG A 32 -13.78 -9.50 11.58
CA ARG A 32 -13.12 -10.46 10.68
C ARG A 32 -12.31 -9.74 9.59
N PRO A 33 -11.25 -9.00 9.96
CA PRO A 33 -10.32 -8.48 8.96
C PRO A 33 -9.68 -9.64 8.20
N VAL A 34 -9.68 -9.56 6.86
CA VAL A 34 -9.08 -10.61 6.00
C VAL A 34 -7.55 -10.65 6.18
N HIS A 35 -6.95 -9.52 6.50
CA HIS A 35 -5.52 -9.34 6.77
C HIS A 35 -5.28 -8.12 7.66
N ASN A 36 -4.22 -8.12 8.47
CA ASN A 36 -3.89 -7.01 9.37
C ASN A 36 -3.30 -5.80 8.65
N LEU A 37 -2.49 -6.05 7.62
CA LEU A 37 -1.82 -5.04 6.80
C LEU A 37 -1.48 -5.62 5.43
N VAL A 38 -1.16 -4.75 4.48
CA VAL A 38 -0.72 -5.14 3.14
C VAL A 38 0.77 -4.83 2.97
N ILE A 39 1.55 -5.81 2.53
CA ILE A 39 2.95 -5.62 2.08
C ILE A 39 3.02 -5.96 0.59
N SER A 40 3.60 -5.06 -0.20
CA SER A 40 3.86 -5.30 -1.63
C SER A 40 5.32 -5.00 -1.96
N ASN A 41 5.94 -5.85 -2.77
CA ASN A 41 7.31 -5.68 -3.24
C ASN A 41 7.33 -5.62 -4.78
N VAL A 42 7.69 -4.46 -5.30
CA VAL A 42 7.71 -4.17 -6.73
C VAL A 42 9.16 -3.97 -7.18
N PRO A 43 9.72 -4.88 -8.00
CA PRO A 43 11.01 -4.66 -8.62
C PRO A 43 10.96 -3.42 -9.52
N GLY A 44 11.81 -2.43 -9.26
CA GLY A 44 11.92 -1.25 -10.10
C GLY A 44 13.22 -1.22 -10.91
N PRO A 45 13.41 -0.15 -11.71
CA PRO A 45 14.53 -0.06 -12.64
C PRO A 45 15.89 -0.11 -11.95
N GLN A 46 16.81 -0.91 -12.49
CA GLN A 46 18.20 -1.04 -12.00
C GLN A 46 19.16 -0.03 -12.65
N ILE A 47 18.61 0.99 -13.30
CA ILE A 47 19.33 2.09 -13.93
C ILE A 47 18.84 3.41 -13.34
N PRO A 48 19.66 4.47 -13.30
CA PRO A 48 19.21 5.78 -12.87
C PRO A 48 18.14 6.32 -13.81
N LEU A 49 17.10 6.92 -13.23
CA LEU A 49 16.02 7.58 -13.97
C LEU A 49 16.19 9.09 -13.88
N TYR A 50 15.76 9.79 -14.93
CA TYR A 50 15.80 11.25 -14.98
C TYR A 50 14.46 11.82 -15.41
N PHE A 51 14.04 12.91 -14.77
CA PHE A 51 12.88 13.70 -15.17
C PHE A 51 13.34 15.12 -15.50
N LEU A 52 13.20 15.53 -16.77
CA LEU A 52 13.64 16.84 -17.27
C LEU A 52 15.11 17.18 -16.93
N GLY A 53 15.99 16.17 -16.94
CA GLY A 53 17.42 16.31 -16.62
C GLY A 53 17.77 16.20 -15.12
N ALA A 54 16.78 16.14 -14.22
CA ALA A 54 17.01 15.88 -12.80
C ALA A 54 16.96 14.37 -12.50
N GLU A 55 17.93 13.85 -11.73
CA GLU A 55 17.94 12.45 -11.32
C GLU A 55 16.82 12.17 -10.31
N VAL A 56 16.07 11.09 -10.54
CA VAL A 56 15.13 10.54 -9.57
C VAL A 56 15.92 9.68 -8.58
N THR A 57 16.10 10.18 -7.36
CA THR A 57 16.95 9.54 -6.34
C THR A 57 16.23 8.45 -5.55
N ALA A 58 14.90 8.48 -5.51
CA ALA A 58 14.06 7.52 -4.80
C ALA A 58 12.64 7.44 -5.39
N LEU A 59 11.99 6.30 -5.22
CA LEU A 59 10.59 6.08 -5.57
C LEU A 59 9.85 5.45 -4.39
N TYR A 60 8.91 6.18 -3.79
CA TYR A 60 8.11 5.72 -2.65
C TYR A 60 6.68 5.43 -3.10
N PRO A 61 6.33 4.17 -3.41
CA PRO A 61 4.97 3.81 -3.82
C PRO A 61 4.02 3.86 -2.62
N LEU A 62 2.80 4.34 -2.86
CA LEU A 62 1.73 4.38 -1.85
C LEU A 62 0.61 3.47 -2.33
N GLY A 63 0.49 2.31 -1.69
CA GLY A 63 -0.60 1.38 -1.95
C GLY A 63 -1.93 1.86 -1.36
N PRO A 64 -3.05 1.25 -1.75
CA PRO A 64 -4.35 1.64 -1.22
C PRO A 64 -4.52 1.17 0.23
N ILE A 65 -5.29 1.96 1.00
CA ILE A 65 -5.82 1.60 2.32
C ILE A 65 -7.34 1.40 2.21
N PHE A 66 -7.90 0.46 2.97
CA PHE A 66 -9.31 0.10 2.91
C PHE A 66 -9.87 -0.16 4.31
N HIS A 67 -11.21 -0.25 4.41
CA HIS A 67 -11.85 -0.67 5.65
C HIS A 67 -11.43 -2.11 5.97
N GLY A 68 -10.91 -2.34 7.18
CA GLY A 68 -10.31 -3.61 7.59
C GLY A 68 -8.80 -3.74 7.30
N ALA A 69 -8.18 -2.77 6.62
CA ALA A 69 -6.74 -2.73 6.34
C ALA A 69 -6.23 -1.29 6.28
N GLY A 70 -5.99 -0.74 7.48
CA GLY A 70 -5.64 0.66 7.69
C GLY A 70 -4.16 0.98 7.48
N LEU A 71 -3.30 -0.01 7.21
CA LEU A 71 -1.87 0.15 6.98
C LEU A 71 -1.44 -0.60 5.70
N ASN A 72 -0.70 0.10 4.85
CA ASN A 72 -0.07 -0.45 3.67
C ASN A 72 1.43 -0.09 3.64
N ILE A 73 2.26 -1.09 3.37
CA ILE A 73 3.70 -0.98 3.18
C ILE A 73 4.00 -1.43 1.75
N THR A 74 4.49 -0.54 0.90
CA THR A 74 4.91 -0.91 -0.46
C THR A 74 6.38 -0.57 -0.66
N VAL A 75 7.15 -1.55 -1.11
CA VAL A 75 8.58 -1.38 -1.39
C VAL A 75 8.83 -1.39 -2.89
N MET A 76 9.73 -0.51 -3.35
CA MET A 76 10.17 -0.48 -4.73
C MET A 76 11.67 -0.19 -4.81
N SER A 77 12.37 -0.97 -5.64
CA SER A 77 13.79 -0.75 -5.88
C SER A 77 14.03 0.31 -6.96
N LEU A 78 15.07 1.12 -6.79
CA LEU A 78 15.55 2.05 -7.82
C LEU A 78 17.07 2.11 -7.75
N ASN A 79 17.75 1.78 -8.85
CA ASN A 79 19.20 1.90 -8.99
C ASN A 79 19.97 1.30 -7.79
N GLY A 80 19.65 0.04 -7.45
CA GLY A 80 20.27 -0.69 -6.32
C GLY A 80 19.83 -0.27 -4.92
N LYS A 81 18.95 0.73 -4.77
CA LYS A 81 18.38 1.15 -3.47
C LYS A 81 16.97 0.60 -3.31
N LEU A 82 16.65 0.07 -2.13
CA LEU A 82 15.29 -0.32 -1.77
C LEU A 82 14.60 0.86 -1.08
N ASN A 83 13.49 1.35 -1.64
CA ASN A 83 12.70 2.42 -1.06
C ASN A 83 11.43 1.82 -0.45
N VAL A 84 11.10 2.21 0.77
CA VAL A 84 9.97 1.67 1.54
C VAL A 84 8.95 2.80 1.75
N GLY A 85 7.76 2.66 1.15
CA GLY A 85 6.63 3.57 1.33
C GLY A 85 5.64 3.02 2.34
N LEU A 86 5.25 3.86 3.30
CA LEU A 86 4.26 3.55 4.33
C LEU A 86 3.08 4.51 4.19
N ILE A 87 1.86 3.98 4.24
CA ILE A 87 0.65 4.80 4.27
C ILE A 87 -0.38 4.17 5.21
N SER A 88 -0.99 4.99 6.06
CA SER A 88 -2.00 4.55 7.00
C SER A 88 -3.14 5.55 7.17
N CYS A 89 -4.23 5.08 7.78
CA CYS A 89 -5.25 5.96 8.35
C CYS A 89 -4.74 6.54 9.68
N PRO A 90 -4.69 7.88 9.85
CA PRO A 90 -4.13 8.51 11.06
C PRO A 90 -4.97 8.23 12.32
N ASP A 91 -6.27 7.96 12.17
CA ASP A 91 -7.14 7.61 13.30
C ASP A 91 -6.86 6.18 13.83
N LEU A 92 -6.27 5.31 13.01
CA LEU A 92 -5.95 3.92 13.38
C LEU A 92 -4.48 3.74 13.79
N LEU A 93 -3.57 4.53 13.23
CA LEU A 93 -2.14 4.46 13.50
C LEU A 93 -1.54 5.88 13.57
N PRO A 94 -1.65 6.57 14.73
CA PRO A 94 -1.21 7.96 14.89
C PRO A 94 0.32 8.12 14.91
N ASP A 95 1.05 7.03 15.17
CA ASP A 95 2.50 6.92 15.36
C ASP A 95 3.22 6.32 14.15
N LEU A 96 2.70 6.55 12.93
CA LEU A 96 3.27 5.99 11.69
C LEU A 96 4.77 6.30 11.52
N TRP A 97 5.21 7.47 11.97
CA TRP A 97 6.61 7.90 11.88
C TRP A 97 7.55 7.07 12.75
N ASP A 98 7.12 6.67 13.95
CA ASP A 98 7.93 5.82 14.83
C ASP A 98 8.20 4.45 14.17
N MET A 99 7.19 3.91 13.45
CA MET A 99 7.35 2.70 12.65
C MET A 99 8.30 2.91 11.47
N ALA A 100 8.24 4.06 10.78
CA ALA A 100 9.13 4.38 9.68
C ALA A 100 10.59 4.47 10.15
N ASP A 101 10.84 5.16 11.27
CA ASP A 101 12.17 5.30 11.87
C ASP A 101 12.70 3.95 12.40
N GLY A 102 11.81 3.05 12.82
CA GLY A 102 12.14 1.70 13.28
C GLY A 102 12.78 0.79 12.22
N PHE A 103 12.56 1.04 10.92
CA PHE A 103 13.14 0.20 9.85
C PHE A 103 14.66 0.18 9.87
N GLY A 104 15.30 1.33 10.12
CA GLY A 104 16.76 1.42 10.18
C GLY A 104 17.33 0.58 11.32
N THR A 105 16.68 0.65 12.49
CA THR A 105 17.03 -0.14 13.67
C THR A 105 16.84 -1.63 13.41
N GLY A 106 15.69 -2.04 12.88
CA GLY A 106 15.40 -3.46 12.62
C GLY A 106 16.34 -4.09 11.59
N ILE A 107 16.70 -3.36 10.52
CA ILE A 107 17.71 -3.85 9.56
C ILE A 107 19.08 -3.97 10.24
N LYS A 108 19.47 -2.98 11.05
CA LYS A 108 20.73 -3.02 11.78
C LYS A 108 20.81 -4.22 12.72
N GLU A 109 19.76 -4.50 13.50
CA GLU A 109 19.69 -5.67 14.38
C GLU A 109 19.87 -6.99 13.62
N LEU A 110 19.23 -7.12 12.45
CA LEU A 110 19.37 -8.29 11.60
C LEU A 110 20.79 -8.44 11.04
N VAL A 111 21.42 -7.34 10.63
CA VAL A 111 22.81 -7.34 10.15
C VAL A 111 23.76 -7.73 11.28
N ASP A 112 23.63 -7.12 12.45
CA ASP A 112 24.46 -7.39 13.62
C ASP A 112 24.34 -8.87 14.09
N ALA A 113 23.16 -9.48 13.92
CA ALA A 113 22.92 -10.90 14.23
C ALA A 113 23.58 -11.87 13.23
N CYS A 114 23.96 -11.42 12.03
CA CYS A 114 24.57 -12.26 10.99
C CYS A 114 26.10 -12.38 11.10
N GLY A 115 26.75 -11.58 11.95
CA GLY A 115 28.21 -11.54 12.13
C GLY A 115 28.94 -10.74 11.06
#